data_AF-A0A291GPR5-F1
#
_entry.id   AF-A0A291GPR5-F1
#
_cell.length_a   1.000
_cell.length_b   1.000
_cell.length_c   1.000
_cell.angle_alpha   90.00
_cell.angle_beta   90.00
_cell.angle_gamma   90.00
#
_symmetry.space_group_name_H-M   'P 1'
#
loop_
_entity.id
_entity.type
_entity.pdbx_description
1 polymer ?
#
loop_
_entity_poly.entity_id
_entity_poly.type
_entity_poly.pdbx_seq_one_letter_code
_entity_poly.pdbx_strand_id
1 'polypeptide(L)'
;MGGIMDITREEATSRRRTFAQWAGAAYEPLLPMIARVDIDRRLREWTRRTPTFTIVWATGVAATILDTLPPSDPWRNPHPGFGTFRDAADVTFTPDDEDDWDHDRLLMDINLAAVADPLPPGAARVLGACAAGAEDGQFALTEIRGQTTSRRDAVTADIAQAIVLWSLWRRRAYVGADDEFPLSMMYAWLSYASTVEDGQSVPHEVIDPDIFTATLTDEDYRLAAGIPDRAELPPEQRDI
;
A
#
# COMPACT_ATOMS: atom_id res chain seq x y z
N MET A 1 13.37 26.48 3.24
CA MET A 1 12.34 26.58 4.28
C MET A 1 11.01 26.88 3.59
N GLY A 2 10.18 25.86 3.35
CA GLY A 2 8.82 26.07 2.84
C GLY A 2 7.89 26.24 4.03
N GLY A 3 7.15 27.34 4.08
CA GLY A 3 6.18 27.59 5.15
C GLY A 3 5.13 26.49 5.18
N ILE A 4 4.81 26.02 6.39
CA ILE A 4 3.61 25.22 6.64
C ILE A 4 2.45 26.10 6.18
N MET A 5 1.75 25.66 5.13
CA MET A 5 0.60 26.38 4.60
C MET A 5 -0.52 26.21 5.62
N ASP A 6 -0.83 27.26 6.40
CA ASP A 6 -1.97 27.27 7.31
C ASP A 6 -3.25 27.15 6.48
N ILE A 7 -3.81 25.93 6.42
CA ILE A 7 -5.10 25.68 5.80
C ILE A 7 -6.22 26.04 6.78
N THR A 8 -7.32 26.54 6.24
CA THR A 8 -8.51 26.81 7.08
C THR A 8 -9.13 25.50 7.58
N ARG A 9 -9.93 25.56 8.65
CA ARG A 9 -10.69 24.41 9.16
C ARG A 9 -11.61 23.78 8.09
N GLU A 10 -12.19 24.61 7.23
CA GLU A 10 -13.04 24.17 6.12
C GLU A 10 -12.22 23.40 5.08
N GLU A 11 -11.04 23.90 4.73
CA GLU A 11 -10.08 23.22 3.86
C GLU A 11 -9.59 21.90 4.44
N ALA A 12 -9.25 21.85 5.74
CA ALA A 12 -8.87 20.62 6.41
C ALA A 12 -9.99 19.57 6.39
N THR A 13 -11.24 20.00 6.56
CA THR A 13 -12.42 19.12 6.47
C THR A 13 -12.63 18.62 5.03
N SER A 14 -12.46 19.49 4.04
CA SER A 14 -12.57 19.15 2.61
C SER A 14 -11.47 18.17 2.16
N ARG A 15 -10.23 18.37 2.64
CA ARG A 15 -9.11 17.43 2.46
C ARG A 15 -9.45 16.07 3.02
N ARG A 16 -9.82 15.97 4.31
CA ARG A 16 -10.17 14.70 4.96
C ARG A 16 -11.30 13.99 4.21
N ARG A 17 -12.35 14.72 3.81
CA ARG A 17 -13.43 14.15 2.99
C ARG A 17 -12.93 13.59 1.67
N THR A 18 -12.02 14.28 0.99
CA THR A 18 -11.48 13.81 -0.30
C THR A 18 -10.70 12.52 -0.14
N PHE A 19 -9.80 12.44 0.86
CA PHE A 19 -9.07 11.21 1.14
C PHE A 19 -9.98 10.06 1.59
N ALA A 20 -11.01 10.35 2.39
CA ALA A 20 -12.02 9.36 2.78
C ALA A 20 -12.79 8.82 1.57
N GLN A 21 -13.18 9.69 0.65
CA GLN A 21 -13.84 9.29 -0.60
C GLN A 21 -12.91 8.48 -1.50
N TRP A 22 -11.62 8.81 -1.53
CA TRP A 22 -10.62 8.04 -2.27
C TRP A 22 -10.44 6.65 -1.66
N ALA A 23 -10.33 6.53 -0.33
CA ALA A 23 -10.27 5.24 0.36
C ALA A 23 -11.50 4.36 0.04
N GLY A 24 -12.70 4.94 0.09
CA GLY A 24 -13.92 4.25 -0.34
C GLY A 24 -13.88 3.83 -1.81
N ALA A 25 -13.38 4.69 -2.70
CA ALA A 25 -13.23 4.37 -4.12
C ALA A 25 -12.21 3.26 -4.40
N ALA A 26 -11.09 3.24 -3.69
CA ALA A 26 -10.09 2.18 -3.78
C ALA A 26 -10.66 0.82 -3.34
N TYR A 27 -11.57 0.83 -2.35
CA TYR A 27 -12.11 -0.40 -1.77
C TYR A 27 -13.35 -0.97 -2.49
N GLU A 28 -14.25 -0.10 -2.98
CA GLU A 28 -15.56 -0.47 -3.51
C GLU A 28 -15.55 -0.58 -5.05
N PRO A 29 -15.66 -1.78 -5.66
CA PRO A 29 -15.61 -1.97 -7.12
C PRO A 29 -16.80 -1.35 -7.87
N LEU A 30 -17.97 -1.19 -7.24
CA LEU A 30 -19.20 -0.71 -7.90
C LEU A 30 -19.26 0.82 -8.06
N LEU A 31 -18.30 1.56 -7.52
CA LEU A 31 -18.20 3.01 -7.73
C LEU A 31 -18.01 3.32 -9.23
N PRO A 32 -18.85 4.19 -9.83
CA PRO A 32 -18.74 4.53 -11.25
C PRO A 32 -17.36 5.07 -11.61
N MET A 33 -16.83 4.66 -12.77
CA MET A 33 -15.50 5.08 -13.24
C MET A 33 -15.33 6.60 -13.30
N ILE A 34 -16.38 7.32 -13.74
CA ILE A 34 -16.36 8.78 -13.79
C ILE A 34 -16.21 9.42 -12.39
N ALA A 35 -16.78 8.79 -11.36
CA ALA A 35 -16.66 9.25 -9.98
C ALA A 35 -15.25 9.00 -9.46
N ARG A 36 -14.66 7.83 -9.77
CA ARG A 36 -13.27 7.50 -9.40
C ARG A 36 -12.27 8.50 -9.98
N VAL A 37 -12.40 8.81 -11.27
CA VAL A 37 -11.53 9.79 -11.95
C VAL A 37 -11.62 11.17 -11.30
N ASP A 38 -12.82 11.62 -10.93
CA ASP A 38 -12.98 12.89 -10.24
C ASP A 38 -12.39 12.90 -8.82
N ILE A 39 -12.56 11.80 -8.07
CA ILE A 39 -11.99 11.63 -6.73
C ILE A 39 -10.45 11.62 -6.81
N ASP A 40 -9.86 10.88 -7.75
CA ASP A 40 -8.41 10.87 -8.01
C ASP A 40 -7.87 12.25 -8.35
N ARG A 41 -8.58 13.00 -9.20
CA ARG A 41 -8.20 14.37 -9.56
C ARG A 41 -8.18 15.28 -8.33
N ARG A 42 -9.18 15.17 -7.45
CA ARG A 42 -9.25 15.95 -6.20
C ARG A 42 -8.19 15.51 -5.18
N LEU A 43 -7.88 14.22 -5.09
CA LEU A 43 -6.77 13.72 -4.27
C LEU A 43 -5.45 14.36 -4.71
N ARG A 44 -5.14 14.31 -6.01
CA ARG A 44 -3.92 14.91 -6.61
C ARG A 44 -3.85 16.42 -6.38
N GLU A 45 -4.99 17.11 -6.39
CA GLU A 45 -5.05 18.52 -6.03
C GLU A 45 -4.69 18.76 -4.57
N TRP A 46 -5.21 17.96 -3.64
CA TRP A 46 -4.83 18.05 -2.23
C TRP A 46 -3.38 17.65 -1.99
N THR A 47 -2.84 16.64 -2.68
CA THR A 47 -1.42 16.28 -2.56
C THR A 47 -0.50 17.43 -2.93
N ARG A 48 -0.86 18.23 -3.96
CA ARG A 48 -0.12 19.46 -4.29
C ARG A 48 -0.12 20.49 -3.16
N ARG A 49 -1.23 20.63 -2.46
CA ARG A 49 -1.43 21.63 -1.41
C ARG A 49 -0.85 21.20 -0.07
N THR A 50 -0.97 19.90 0.24
CA THR A 50 -0.63 19.29 1.53
C THR A 50 0.15 17.99 1.30
N PRO A 51 1.38 18.07 0.75
CA PRO A 51 2.17 16.88 0.45
C PRO A 51 2.58 16.13 1.71
N THR A 52 2.92 16.82 2.80
CA THR A 52 3.27 16.20 4.08
C THR A 52 2.15 15.29 4.60
N PHE A 53 0.91 15.80 4.61
CA PHE A 53 -0.27 15.00 4.96
C PHE A 53 -0.41 13.74 4.09
N THR A 54 -0.22 13.88 2.77
CA THR A 54 -0.32 12.74 1.85
C THR A 54 0.74 11.68 2.14
N ILE A 55 1.98 12.13 2.38
CA ILE A 55 3.11 11.26 2.68
C ILE A 55 2.83 10.46 3.95
N VAL A 56 2.50 11.14 5.04
CA VAL A 56 2.21 10.50 6.34
C VAL A 56 1.04 9.52 6.23
N TRP A 57 -0.03 9.95 5.57
CA TRP A 57 -1.21 9.11 5.40
C TRP A 57 -0.90 7.84 4.59
N ALA A 58 -0.28 7.98 3.42
CA ALA A 58 -0.07 6.85 2.52
C ALA A 58 0.93 5.83 3.08
N THR A 59 2.04 6.32 3.66
CA THR A 59 3.07 5.42 4.21
C THR A 59 2.63 4.80 5.53
N GLY A 60 1.82 5.51 6.32
CA GLY A 60 1.19 4.97 7.52
C GLY A 60 0.23 3.83 7.18
N VAL A 61 -0.69 4.05 6.23
CA VAL A 61 -1.61 3.01 5.75
C VAL A 61 -0.85 1.80 5.22
N ALA A 62 0.12 2.01 4.34
CA ALA A 62 0.89 0.93 3.74
C ALA A 62 1.65 0.14 4.82
N ALA A 63 2.40 0.80 5.71
CA ALA A 63 3.15 0.12 6.77
C ALA A 63 2.25 -0.70 7.70
N THR A 64 1.11 -0.13 8.12
CA THR A 64 0.14 -0.85 8.97
C THR A 64 -0.41 -2.09 8.26
N ILE A 65 -0.78 -1.98 6.98
CA ILE A 65 -1.28 -3.15 6.24
C ILE A 65 -0.18 -4.21 6.07
N LEU A 66 1.05 -3.80 5.73
CA LEU A 66 2.18 -4.71 5.57
C LEU A 66 2.49 -5.49 6.86
N ASP A 67 2.41 -4.85 8.02
CA ASP A 67 2.70 -5.51 9.29
C ASP A 67 1.69 -6.62 9.65
N THR A 68 0.48 -6.55 9.06
CA THR A 68 -0.52 -7.60 9.24
C THR A 68 -0.39 -8.79 8.29
N LEU A 69 0.49 -8.70 7.30
CA LEU A 69 0.74 -9.82 6.37
C LEU A 69 1.43 -10.98 7.09
N PRO A 70 1.29 -12.22 6.58
CA PRO A 70 2.01 -13.37 7.11
C PRO A 70 3.52 -13.12 7.18
N PRO A 71 4.23 -13.60 8.23
CA PRO A 71 5.69 -13.49 8.32
C PRO A 71 6.45 -13.99 7.08
N SER A 72 5.95 -15.07 6.46
CA SER A 72 6.51 -15.67 5.25
C SER A 72 6.13 -14.96 3.94
N ASP A 73 5.24 -13.97 3.97
CA ASP A 73 4.86 -13.23 2.77
C ASP A 73 6.02 -12.35 2.26
N PRO A 74 6.49 -12.50 1.01
CA PRO A 74 7.55 -11.66 0.45
C PRO A 74 7.17 -10.17 0.40
N TRP A 75 5.89 -9.82 0.40
CA TRP A 75 5.42 -8.44 0.45
C TRP A 75 5.61 -7.83 1.85
N ARG A 76 5.65 -8.64 2.91
CA ARG A 76 5.93 -8.17 4.27
C ARG A 76 7.37 -7.66 4.40
N ASN A 77 8.30 -8.27 3.67
CA ASN A 77 9.71 -7.88 3.65
C ASN A 77 10.23 -7.78 2.21
N PRO A 78 9.86 -6.71 1.46
CA PRO A 78 10.21 -6.56 0.05
C PRO A 78 11.73 -6.53 -0.18
N HIS A 79 12.23 -7.42 -1.04
CA HIS A 79 13.65 -7.42 -1.42
C HIS A 79 13.98 -6.25 -2.38
N PRO A 80 15.27 -5.94 -2.58
CA PRO A 80 15.69 -5.04 -3.65
C PRO A 80 15.24 -5.57 -5.01
N GLY A 81 14.39 -4.83 -5.71
CA GLY A 81 13.79 -5.24 -7.00
C GLY A 81 12.32 -5.68 -6.93
N PHE A 82 11.72 -5.70 -5.73
CA PHE A 82 10.30 -5.95 -5.56
C PHE A 82 9.41 -5.03 -6.42
N GLY A 83 8.35 -5.58 -7.00
CA GLY A 83 7.39 -4.87 -7.85
C GLY A 83 7.90 -4.55 -9.25
N THR A 84 9.09 -5.06 -9.63
CA THR A 84 9.68 -4.86 -10.96
C THR A 84 9.56 -6.08 -11.86
N PHE A 85 8.90 -7.15 -11.39
CA PHE A 85 8.66 -8.41 -12.12
C PHE A 85 9.93 -9.06 -12.67
N ARG A 86 11.07 -8.80 -12.02
CA ARG A 86 12.36 -9.31 -12.49
C ARG A 86 12.49 -10.83 -12.28
N ASP A 87 11.79 -11.38 -11.31
CA ASP A 87 11.79 -12.80 -10.93
C ASP A 87 10.39 -13.38 -10.74
N ALA A 88 9.34 -12.61 -11.07
CA ALA A 88 7.90 -12.92 -10.88
C ALA A 88 7.47 -13.35 -9.47
N ALA A 89 8.40 -13.50 -8.53
CA ALA A 89 8.16 -13.96 -7.16
C ALA A 89 7.28 -12.99 -6.36
N ASP A 90 7.28 -11.71 -6.76
CA ASP A 90 6.39 -10.67 -6.28
C ASP A 90 4.94 -10.82 -6.78
N VAL A 91 4.68 -11.63 -7.82
CA VAL A 91 3.37 -11.81 -8.47
C VAL A 91 2.80 -13.22 -8.29
N THR A 92 3.61 -14.26 -8.47
CA THR A 92 3.16 -15.67 -8.53
C THR A 92 3.44 -16.46 -7.25
N PHE A 93 4.09 -15.85 -6.25
CA PHE A 93 4.48 -16.47 -4.98
C PHE A 93 5.42 -17.68 -5.12
N THR A 94 5.87 -17.97 -6.34
CA THR A 94 6.80 -19.04 -6.70
C THR A 94 7.80 -18.47 -7.72
N PRO A 95 9.11 -18.49 -7.43
CA PRO A 95 10.10 -18.11 -8.43
C PRO A 95 10.06 -19.16 -9.56
N ASP A 96 9.57 -18.77 -10.73
CA ASP A 96 9.62 -19.60 -11.92
C ASP A 96 10.80 -19.14 -12.77
N ASP A 97 11.79 -20.02 -12.96
CA ASP A 97 13.02 -19.72 -13.71
C ASP A 97 12.78 -19.62 -15.24
N GLU A 98 11.56 -19.91 -15.72
CA GLU A 98 11.23 -20.08 -17.15
C GLU A 98 10.23 -19.07 -17.76
N ASP A 99 9.55 -18.21 -16.98
CA ASP A 99 8.52 -17.33 -17.53
C ASP A 99 9.02 -15.88 -17.76
N ASP A 100 9.27 -15.54 -19.03
CA ASP A 100 9.34 -14.15 -19.50
C ASP A 100 8.01 -13.47 -19.15
N TRP A 101 8.05 -12.45 -18.29
CA TRP A 101 6.89 -11.62 -17.93
C TRP A 101 6.06 -11.24 -19.18
N ASP A 102 4.82 -11.73 -19.24
CA ASP A 102 3.84 -11.42 -20.28
C ASP A 102 2.65 -10.66 -19.66
N HIS A 103 2.66 -9.35 -19.87
CA HIS A 103 1.62 -8.44 -19.41
C HIS A 103 0.21 -8.86 -19.87
N ASP A 104 0.05 -9.29 -21.12
CA ASP A 104 -1.27 -9.63 -21.67
C ASP A 104 -1.80 -10.93 -21.06
N ARG A 105 -0.90 -11.86 -20.71
CA ARG A 105 -1.25 -13.07 -19.96
C ARG A 105 -1.71 -12.76 -18.55
N LEU A 106 -1.03 -11.87 -17.83
CA LEU A 106 -1.45 -11.44 -16.48
C LEU A 106 -2.82 -10.75 -16.49
N LEU A 107 -3.12 -9.96 -17.52
CA LEU A 107 -4.44 -9.35 -17.67
C LEU A 107 -5.57 -10.37 -17.89
N MET A 108 -5.26 -11.55 -18.43
CA MET A 108 -6.24 -12.64 -18.61
C MET A 108 -6.39 -13.50 -17.34
N ASP A 109 -5.45 -13.44 -16.42
CA ASP A 109 -5.56 -14.09 -15.12
C ASP A 109 -6.38 -13.21 -14.16
N ILE A 110 -7.59 -13.68 -13.84
CA ILE A 110 -8.51 -12.96 -12.94
C ILE A 110 -7.91 -12.66 -11.56
N ASN A 111 -6.96 -13.48 -11.12
CA ASN A 111 -6.32 -13.32 -9.82
C ASN A 111 -5.13 -12.36 -9.87
N LEU A 112 -4.53 -12.10 -11.04
CA LEU A 112 -3.29 -11.31 -11.17
C LEU A 112 -3.47 -10.02 -11.99
N ALA A 113 -4.59 -9.84 -12.69
CA ALA A 113 -4.83 -8.66 -13.54
C ALA A 113 -4.70 -7.31 -12.80
N ALA A 114 -4.99 -7.28 -11.50
CA ALA A 114 -4.87 -6.07 -10.67
C ALA A 114 -3.42 -5.63 -10.41
N VAL A 115 -2.46 -6.53 -10.62
CA VAL A 115 -1.01 -6.30 -10.50
C VAL A 115 -0.29 -6.62 -11.82
N ALA A 116 -0.99 -6.53 -12.96
CA ALA A 116 -0.36 -6.74 -14.26
C ALA A 116 0.67 -5.65 -14.61
N ASP A 117 0.45 -4.43 -14.11
CA ASP A 117 1.38 -3.30 -14.23
C ASP A 117 2.42 -3.30 -13.09
N PRO A 118 3.73 -3.16 -13.39
CA PRO A 118 4.76 -3.13 -12.35
C PRO A 118 4.65 -1.87 -11.49
N LEU A 119 5.08 -1.98 -10.23
CA LEU A 119 5.26 -0.79 -9.39
C LEU A 119 6.28 0.14 -10.05
N PRO A 120 5.98 1.45 -10.13
CA PRO A 120 7.00 2.43 -10.45
C PRO A 120 8.20 2.27 -9.50
N PRO A 121 9.46 2.36 -9.97
CA PRO A 121 10.63 2.11 -9.11
C PRO A 121 10.68 2.96 -7.83
N GLY A 122 10.17 4.19 -7.89
CA GLY A 122 10.02 5.05 -6.69
C GLY A 122 8.99 4.53 -5.69
N ALA A 123 7.89 3.93 -6.17
CA ALA A 123 6.87 3.33 -5.33
C ALA A 123 7.36 2.02 -4.69
N ALA A 124 8.06 1.17 -5.44
CA ALA A 124 8.71 -0.03 -4.91
C ALA A 124 9.68 0.30 -3.76
N ARG A 125 10.53 1.33 -3.93
CA ARG A 125 11.44 1.79 -2.88
C ARG A 125 10.70 2.26 -1.62
N VAL A 126 9.61 3.02 -1.79
CA VAL A 126 8.83 3.52 -0.64
C VAL A 126 8.08 2.38 0.05
N LEU A 127 7.50 1.45 -0.70
CA LEU A 127 6.82 0.28 -0.13
C LEU A 127 7.80 -0.61 0.65
N GLY A 128 9.01 -0.85 0.11
CA GLY A 128 10.07 -1.54 0.84
C GLY A 128 10.51 -0.83 2.12
N ALA A 129 10.53 0.51 2.13
CA ALA A 129 10.78 1.26 3.36
C ALA A 129 9.61 1.17 4.35
N CYS A 130 8.35 1.15 3.86
CA CYS A 130 7.17 0.95 4.70
C CYS A 130 7.16 -0.40 5.45
N ALA A 131 7.83 -1.42 4.92
CA ALA A 131 8.00 -2.70 5.62
C ALA A 131 8.86 -2.59 6.88
N ALA A 132 9.82 -1.65 6.92
CA ALA A 132 10.59 -1.34 8.12
C ALA A 132 9.81 -0.44 9.11
N GLY A 133 8.91 0.39 8.57
CA GLY A 133 7.97 1.18 9.36
C GLY A 133 7.41 2.39 8.61
N ALA A 134 6.38 3.01 9.17
CA ALA A 134 5.75 4.18 8.59
C ALA A 134 6.74 5.35 8.44
N GLU A 135 7.63 5.56 9.42
CA GLU A 135 8.63 6.64 9.43
C GLU A 135 9.68 6.47 8.32
N ASP A 136 10.18 5.25 8.10
CA ASP A 136 11.11 4.94 7.01
C ASP A 136 10.45 5.20 5.64
N GLY A 137 9.18 4.82 5.48
CA GLY A 137 8.39 5.17 4.31
C GLY A 137 8.25 6.69 4.11
N GLN A 138 7.96 7.44 5.19
CA GLN A 138 7.87 8.91 5.14
C GLN A 138 9.19 9.53 4.71
N PHE A 139 10.31 9.04 5.25
CA PHE A 139 11.65 9.48 4.88
C PHE A 139 11.92 9.21 3.40
N ALA A 140 11.69 7.99 2.93
CA ALA A 140 11.93 7.60 1.54
C ALA A 140 11.11 8.43 0.53
N LEU A 141 9.81 8.62 0.79
CA LEU A 141 8.94 9.40 -0.10
C LEU A 141 9.28 10.89 -0.07
N THR A 142 9.65 11.42 1.10
CA THR A 142 10.13 12.80 1.23
C THR A 142 11.42 13.03 0.46
N GLU A 143 12.36 12.06 0.51
CA GLU A 143 13.62 12.11 -0.24
C GLU A 143 13.37 12.13 -1.76
N ILE A 144 12.56 11.20 -2.27
CA ILE A 144 12.19 11.13 -3.70
C ILE A 144 11.53 12.43 -4.16
N ARG A 145 10.61 12.97 -3.35
CA ARG A 145 9.97 14.26 -3.62
C ARG A 145 10.99 15.40 -3.69
N GLY A 146 12.00 15.40 -2.81
CA GLY A 146 13.06 16.40 -2.79
C GLY A 146 14.00 16.35 -4.00
N GLN A 147 14.31 15.14 -4.48
CA GLN A 147 15.17 14.89 -5.64
C GLN A 147 14.48 15.19 -6.98
N THR A 148 13.16 15.01 -7.04
CA THR A 148 12.37 15.28 -8.24
C THR A 148 12.39 16.78 -8.54
N THR A 149 12.74 17.23 -9.74
CA THR A 149 12.80 18.68 -10.07
C THR A 149 11.52 19.19 -10.75
N SER A 150 10.81 18.31 -11.46
CA SER A 150 9.55 18.63 -12.17
C SER A 150 8.43 17.68 -11.75
N ARG A 151 7.18 18.15 -11.75
CA ARG A 151 6.00 17.33 -11.40
C ARG A 151 6.08 16.62 -10.02
N ARG A 152 6.84 17.19 -9.06
CA ARG A 152 7.06 16.64 -7.70
C ARG A 152 5.80 16.07 -7.07
N ASP A 153 4.74 16.87 -7.04
CA ASP A 153 3.51 16.49 -6.34
C ASP A 153 2.70 15.46 -7.12
N ALA A 154 2.82 15.41 -8.45
CA ALA A 154 2.24 14.33 -9.24
C ALA A 154 2.96 13.01 -8.94
N VAL A 155 4.29 13.03 -8.88
CA VAL A 155 5.11 11.88 -8.48
C VAL A 155 4.76 11.44 -7.05
N THR A 156 4.60 12.38 -6.11
CA THR A 156 4.17 12.06 -4.75
C THR A 156 2.79 11.41 -4.73
N ALA A 157 1.82 11.95 -5.49
CA ALA A 157 0.48 11.39 -5.57
C ALA A 157 0.48 10.00 -6.22
N ASP A 158 1.25 9.79 -7.29
CA ASP A 158 1.37 8.52 -8.00
C ASP A 158 1.97 7.45 -7.10
N ILE A 159 3.07 7.75 -6.40
CA ILE A 159 3.70 6.83 -5.46
C ILE A 159 2.76 6.53 -4.28
N ALA A 160 2.15 7.56 -3.68
CA ALA A 160 1.23 7.38 -2.56
C ALA A 160 0.03 6.49 -2.91
N GLN A 161 -0.56 6.66 -4.10
CA GLN A 161 -1.65 5.81 -4.56
C GLN A 161 -1.16 4.38 -4.81
N ALA A 162 -0.02 4.21 -5.48
CA ALA A 162 0.52 2.90 -5.82
C ALA A 162 0.78 2.04 -4.57
N ILE A 163 1.48 2.58 -3.56
CA ILE A 163 1.80 1.81 -2.34
C ILE A 163 0.54 1.42 -1.54
N VAL A 164 -0.48 2.28 -1.54
CA VAL A 164 -1.74 2.00 -0.83
C VAL A 164 -2.57 0.96 -1.58
N LEU A 165 -2.67 1.05 -2.90
CA LEU A 165 -3.41 0.09 -3.72
C LEU A 165 -2.75 -1.29 -3.70
N TRP A 166 -1.43 -1.36 -3.80
CA TRP A 166 -0.69 -2.61 -3.73
C TRP A 166 -0.85 -3.28 -2.36
N SER A 167 -0.61 -2.57 -1.27
CA SER A 167 -0.79 -3.14 0.08
C SER A 167 -2.23 -3.60 0.33
N LEU A 168 -3.24 -2.81 -0.09
CA LEU A 168 -4.65 -3.18 -0.05
C LEU A 168 -4.93 -4.49 -0.81
N TRP A 169 -4.51 -4.56 -2.07
CA TRP A 169 -4.76 -5.72 -2.92
C TRP A 169 -4.16 -6.98 -2.29
N ARG A 170 -2.91 -6.90 -1.82
CA ARG A 170 -2.20 -8.03 -1.25
C ARG A 170 -2.91 -8.61 -0.04
N ARG A 171 -3.37 -7.75 0.87
CA ARG A 171 -4.09 -8.21 2.06
C ARG A 171 -5.43 -8.88 1.71
N ARG A 172 -6.15 -8.32 0.73
CA ARG A 172 -7.42 -8.90 0.25
C ARG A 172 -7.24 -10.23 -0.48
N ALA A 173 -6.06 -10.52 -1.02
CA ALA A 173 -5.76 -11.83 -1.59
C ALA A 173 -5.82 -12.97 -0.55
N TYR A 174 -5.63 -12.66 0.75
CA TYR A 174 -5.75 -13.62 1.84
C TYR A 174 -7.14 -13.68 2.46
N VAL A 175 -7.65 -12.51 2.87
CA VAL A 175 -8.88 -12.42 3.68
C VAL A 175 -10.14 -12.44 2.82
N GLY A 176 -10.00 -12.10 1.54
CA GLY A 176 -11.09 -11.95 0.59
C GLY A 176 -11.61 -10.52 0.48
N ALA A 177 -12.68 -10.37 -0.30
CA ALA A 177 -13.21 -9.06 -0.69
C ALA A 177 -13.88 -8.27 0.45
N ASP A 178 -14.23 -8.95 1.55
CA ASP A 178 -14.98 -8.39 2.68
C ASP A 178 -14.08 -7.98 3.87
N ASP A 179 -12.75 -7.94 3.67
CA ASP A 179 -11.79 -7.50 4.68
C ASP A 179 -11.91 -6.00 5.00
N GLU A 180 -12.62 -5.64 6.07
CA GLU A 180 -12.85 -4.25 6.46
C GLU A 180 -11.61 -3.54 7.04
N PHE A 181 -10.54 -4.27 7.36
CA PHE A 181 -9.36 -3.71 8.03
C PHE A 181 -8.64 -2.63 7.21
N PRO A 182 -8.26 -2.84 5.93
CA PRO A 182 -7.62 -1.80 5.13
C PRO A 182 -8.40 -0.49 5.10
N LEU A 183 -9.72 -0.55 4.96
CA LEU A 183 -10.57 0.64 4.93
C LEU A 183 -10.57 1.35 6.29
N SER A 184 -10.66 0.59 7.38
CA SER A 184 -10.56 1.11 8.75
C SER A 184 -9.24 1.82 8.99
N MET A 185 -8.13 1.25 8.51
CA MET A 185 -6.80 1.85 8.62
C MET A 185 -6.65 3.10 7.77
N MET A 186 -7.18 3.10 6.54
CA MET A 186 -7.22 4.30 5.69
C MET A 186 -7.94 5.46 6.37
N TYR A 187 -9.02 5.20 7.11
CA TYR A 187 -9.73 6.23 7.89
C TYR A 187 -8.98 6.64 9.16
N ALA A 188 -8.43 5.70 9.91
CA ALA A 188 -7.68 5.98 11.13
C ALA A 188 -6.49 6.93 10.85
N TRP A 189 -5.75 6.65 9.77
CA TRP A 189 -4.62 7.47 9.34
C TRP A 189 -4.98 8.89 8.89
N LEU A 190 -6.25 9.22 8.59
CA LEU A 190 -6.65 10.61 8.33
C LEU A 190 -6.49 11.50 9.56
N SER A 191 -6.74 10.94 10.74
CA SER A 191 -6.58 11.63 12.02
C SER A 191 -5.10 11.78 12.34
N TYR A 192 -4.32 10.68 12.27
CA TYR A 192 -2.89 10.71 12.56
C TYR A 192 -2.08 11.59 11.61
N ALA A 193 -2.39 11.57 10.32
CA ALA A 193 -1.72 12.44 9.35
C ALA A 193 -1.96 13.93 9.65
N SER A 194 -3.10 14.28 10.25
CA SER A 194 -3.33 15.64 10.73
C SER A 194 -2.48 15.95 11.96
N THR A 195 -2.42 15.03 12.93
CA THR A 195 -1.61 15.15 14.14
C THR A 195 -0.12 15.36 13.83
N VAL A 196 0.42 14.61 12.87
CA VAL A 196 1.83 14.76 12.42
C VAL A 196 2.05 16.08 11.70
N GLU A 197 1.10 16.52 10.88
CA GLU A 197 1.17 17.82 10.23
C GLU A 197 1.17 18.98 11.25
N ASP A 198 0.44 18.83 12.35
CA ASP A 198 0.42 19.77 13.49
C ASP A 198 1.69 19.68 14.37
N GLY A 199 2.67 18.86 13.99
CA GLY A 199 3.95 18.70 14.67
C GLY A 199 3.90 17.80 15.92
N GLN A 200 2.82 17.05 16.10
CA GLN A 200 2.68 16.09 17.19
C GLN A 200 3.13 14.69 16.75
N SER A 201 3.66 13.89 17.68
CA SER A 201 4.05 12.51 17.41
C SER A 201 2.83 11.66 17.05
N VAL A 202 3.02 10.65 16.19
CA VAL A 202 2.00 9.62 15.97
C VAL A 202 1.79 8.89 17.31
N PRO A 203 0.56 8.77 17.83
CA PRO A 203 0.29 7.95 19.00
C PRO A 203 0.66 6.50 18.69
N HIS A 204 1.71 5.98 19.35
CA HIS A 204 2.13 4.58 19.20
C HIS A 204 1.06 3.56 19.66
N GLU A 205 0.08 4.01 20.45
CA GLU A 205 -0.87 3.13 21.16
C GLU A 205 -2.25 2.95 20.48
N VAL A 206 -2.53 3.58 19.35
CA VAL A 206 -3.94 3.69 18.88
C VAL A 206 -4.23 2.93 17.57
N ILE A 207 -3.21 2.37 16.92
CA ILE A 207 -3.43 1.28 15.95
C ILE A 207 -2.93 0.01 16.62
N ASP A 208 -3.69 -0.50 17.58
CA ASP A 208 -3.49 -1.87 18.04
C ASP A 208 -4.02 -2.78 16.94
N PRO A 209 -3.14 -3.49 16.19
CA PRO A 209 -3.57 -4.45 15.19
C PRO A 209 -4.45 -5.53 15.82
N ASP A 210 -4.29 -5.82 17.12
CA ASP A 210 -5.06 -6.83 17.84
C ASP A 210 -6.50 -6.40 18.11
N ILE A 211 -6.82 -5.09 18.08
CA ILE A 211 -8.20 -4.58 18.26
C ILE A 211 -9.01 -4.75 16.97
N PHE A 212 -8.36 -4.80 15.80
CA PHE A 212 -9.05 -4.86 14.49
C PHE A 212 -8.68 -6.06 13.60
N THR A 213 -7.68 -6.88 13.94
CA THR A 213 -7.27 -8.06 13.15
C THR A 213 -6.74 -9.21 13.99
N ALA A 214 -7.19 -10.42 13.68
CA ALA A 214 -6.29 -11.56 13.79
C ALA A 214 -5.17 -11.33 12.77
N THR A 215 -3.93 -11.17 13.23
CA THR A 215 -2.74 -11.15 12.37
C THR A 215 -2.78 -12.37 11.43
N LEU A 216 -2.48 -12.17 10.14
CA LEU A 216 -2.47 -13.29 9.20
C LEU A 216 -1.31 -14.22 9.51
N THR A 217 -1.58 -15.51 9.39
CA THR A 217 -0.67 -16.60 9.72
C THR A 217 0.04 -17.13 8.49
N ASP A 218 1.15 -17.86 8.67
CA ASP A 218 1.82 -18.57 7.57
C ASP A 218 0.96 -19.70 6.98
N GLU A 219 -0.11 -20.11 7.67
CA GLU A 219 -1.12 -21.02 7.12
C GLU A 219 -1.98 -20.30 6.08
N ASP A 220 -2.41 -19.06 6.37
CA ASP A 220 -3.11 -18.20 5.40
C ASP A 220 -2.25 -17.93 4.17
N TYR A 221 -0.94 -17.75 4.35
CA TYR A 221 0.03 -17.63 3.25
C TYR A 221 0.00 -18.84 2.31
N ARG A 222 0.17 -20.03 2.87
CA ARG A 222 0.21 -21.27 2.09
C ARG A 222 -1.09 -21.53 1.35
N LEU A 223 -2.22 -21.31 2.01
CA LEU A 223 -3.55 -21.45 1.40
C LEU A 223 -3.73 -20.52 0.20
N ALA A 224 -3.40 -19.23 0.35
CA ALA A 224 -3.55 -18.27 -0.74
C ALA A 224 -2.54 -18.47 -1.88
N ALA A 225 -1.31 -18.92 -1.56
CA ALA A 225 -0.28 -19.20 -2.55
C ALA A 225 -0.42 -20.59 -3.21
N GLY A 226 -1.40 -21.42 -2.80
CA GLY A 226 -1.55 -22.79 -3.30
C GLY A 226 -0.37 -23.71 -2.94
N ILE A 227 0.38 -23.36 -1.89
CA ILE A 227 1.54 -24.13 -1.42
C ILE A 227 1.02 -25.29 -0.56
N PRO A 228 1.40 -26.55 -0.84
CA PRO A 228 0.95 -27.71 -0.06
C PRO A 228 1.31 -27.57 1.42
N ASP A 229 0.49 -28.13 2.31
CA ASP A 229 0.83 -28.15 3.72
C ASP A 229 2.11 -28.97 3.95
N ARG A 230 2.93 -28.58 4.94
CA ARG A 230 4.22 -29.24 5.22
C ARG A 230 4.05 -30.74 5.55
N ALA A 231 2.86 -31.11 6.03
CA ALA A 231 2.45 -32.49 6.28
C ALA A 231 2.22 -33.31 5.00
N GLU A 232 1.89 -32.65 3.88
CA GLU A 232 1.63 -33.26 2.56
C GLU A 232 2.87 -33.28 1.67
N LEU A 233 3.91 -32.50 2.01
CA LEU A 233 5.20 -32.54 1.32
C LEU A 233 5.91 -33.90 1.54
N PRO A 234 6.61 -34.43 0.52
CA PRO A 234 7.50 -35.58 0.67
C PRO A 234 8.51 -35.37 1.80
N PRO A 235 8.93 -36.42 2.55
CA PRO A 235 9.83 -36.29 3.71
C PRO A 235 11.12 -35.51 3.42
N GLU A 236 11.56 -35.56 2.17
CA GLU A 236 12.82 -35.00 1.66
C GLU A 236 12.77 -33.48 1.52
N GLN A 237 11.57 -32.89 1.54
CA GLN A 237 11.32 -31.45 1.38
C GLN A 237 10.84 -30.80 2.68
N ARG A 238 10.76 -31.55 3.78
CA ARG A 238 10.23 -31.05 5.06
C ARG A 238 11.23 -30.24 5.87
N ASP A 239 12.53 -30.29 5.57
CA ASP A 239 13.62 -29.69 6.37
C ASP A 239 14.43 -28.59 5.65
N ILE A 240 13.89 -28.03 4.55
CA ILE A 240 14.40 -26.80 3.91
C ILE A 240 13.56 -25.63 4.40
#